data_AF-X0V6J4-F1
#
_entry.id   AF-X0V6J4-F1
#
_cell.length_a   1.000
_cell.length_b   1.000
_cell.length_c   1.000
_cell.angle_alpha   90.00
_cell.angle_beta   90.00
_cell.angle_gamma   90.00
#
_symmetry.space_group_name_H-M   'P 1'
#
loop_
_entity.id
_entity.type
_entity.pdbx_description
1 polymer ?
#
loop_
_entity_poly.entity_id
_entity_poly.type
_entity_poly.pdbx_seq_one_letter_code
_entity_poly.pdbx_strand_id
1 'polypeptide(L)'
;MAKTATKKHTRTESDVKLVDRMEKFWKEAEEGNASWLERSVKNFDFYVGKQWDPVDLAKLKKEKRPALTVNHILSTLNLLSGMEREERNDIKVFPRKGGNQVVSEIFTGLCKHSMDMSDGEFEQSMSFLDGGIGGKGWLSLDISYEKDVINGDILLERRSFIDIKEDPNAKTYDINKSAKYVIRSFWGDKDQTQ
;
A
#
# COMPACT_ATOMS: atom_id res chain seq x y z
N MET A 1 19.60 -26.99 -35.24
CA MET A 1 18.89 -27.74 -34.17
C MET A 1 19.81 -27.82 -32.96
N ALA A 2 19.59 -26.98 -31.95
CA ALA A 2 20.27 -27.10 -30.65
C ALA A 2 19.24 -26.73 -29.58
N LYS A 3 18.58 -27.75 -29.02
CA LYS A 3 17.67 -27.58 -27.88
C LYS A 3 18.55 -27.33 -26.66
N THR A 4 18.55 -26.11 -26.17
CA THR A 4 19.20 -25.76 -24.89
C THR A 4 18.37 -26.40 -23.78
N ALA A 5 18.91 -27.47 -23.19
CA ALA A 5 18.27 -28.20 -22.12
C ALA A 5 18.17 -27.33 -20.87
N THR A 6 16.94 -26.97 -20.50
CA THR A 6 16.59 -26.34 -19.21
C THR A 6 17.03 -27.27 -18.07
N LYS A 7 18.09 -26.91 -17.37
CA LYS A 7 18.54 -27.59 -16.14
C LYS A 7 17.43 -27.49 -15.09
N LYS A 8 16.73 -28.60 -14.84
CA LYS A 8 15.82 -28.72 -13.67
C LYS A 8 16.67 -28.58 -12.41
N HIS A 9 16.52 -27.45 -11.71
CA HIS A 9 17.10 -27.24 -10.39
C HIS A 9 16.40 -28.18 -9.40
N THR A 10 17.08 -29.23 -8.97
CA THR A 10 16.60 -30.12 -7.90
C THR A 10 16.53 -29.30 -6.61
N ARG A 11 15.31 -29.03 -6.13
CA ARG A 11 15.06 -28.23 -4.90
C ARG A 11 15.79 -28.85 -3.72
N THR A 12 16.59 -28.03 -3.04
CA THR A 12 17.33 -28.42 -1.84
C THR A 12 16.36 -28.54 -0.66
N GLU A 13 16.66 -29.37 0.34
CA GLU A 13 15.78 -29.55 1.52
C GLU A 13 15.50 -28.24 2.27
N SER A 14 16.43 -27.28 2.20
CA SER A 14 16.28 -25.91 2.70
C SER A 14 15.16 -25.14 1.97
N ASP A 15 15.04 -25.31 0.66
CA ASP A 15 14.11 -24.57 -0.19
C ASP A 15 12.68 -25.05 0.09
N VAL A 16 12.51 -26.35 0.32
CA VAL A 16 11.23 -26.95 0.71
C VAL A 16 10.76 -26.41 2.06
N LYS A 17 11.67 -26.30 3.04
CA LYS A 17 11.36 -25.72 4.37
C LYS A 17 11.04 -24.23 4.31
N LEU A 18 11.65 -23.49 3.39
CA LEU A 18 11.36 -22.07 3.17
C LEU A 18 9.96 -21.88 2.59
N VAL A 19 9.60 -22.67 1.57
CA VAL A 19 8.27 -22.61 0.94
C VAL A 19 7.16 -22.94 1.96
N ASP A 20 7.33 -23.99 2.77
CA ASP A 20 6.36 -24.32 3.84
C ASP A 20 6.20 -23.18 4.86
N ARG A 21 7.29 -22.47 5.18
CA ARG A 21 7.22 -21.28 6.04
C ARG A 21 6.47 -20.13 5.38
N MET A 22 6.73 -19.86 4.10
CA MET A 22 6.05 -18.80 3.34
C MET A 22 4.55 -19.09 3.20
N GLU A 23 4.16 -20.34 2.96
CA GLU A 23 2.75 -20.74 2.92
C GLU A 23 2.06 -20.54 4.27
N LYS A 24 2.73 -20.84 5.37
CA LYS A 24 2.21 -20.59 6.73
C LYS A 24 2.00 -19.10 6.98
N PHE A 25 2.99 -18.27 6.66
CA PHE A 25 2.87 -16.82 6.79
C PHE A 25 1.77 -16.25 5.89
N TRP A 26 1.62 -16.75 4.66
CA TRP A 26 0.54 -16.33 3.78
C TRP A 26 -0.85 -16.63 4.37
N LYS A 27 -1.06 -17.84 4.89
CA LYS A 27 -2.33 -18.23 5.50
C LYS A 27 -2.66 -17.41 6.75
N GLU A 28 -1.68 -17.23 7.63
CA GLU A 28 -1.84 -16.42 8.84
C GLU A 28 -2.15 -14.96 8.50
N ALA A 29 -1.47 -14.39 7.51
CA ALA A 29 -1.73 -13.03 7.03
C ALA A 29 -3.14 -12.90 6.43
N GLU A 30 -3.58 -13.86 5.64
CA GLU A 30 -4.91 -13.86 5.01
C GLU A 30 -6.02 -13.88 6.06
N GLU A 31 -5.95 -14.85 6.99
CA GLU A 31 -6.95 -15.03 8.03
C GLU A 31 -6.99 -13.84 8.99
N GLY A 32 -5.81 -13.32 9.37
CA GLY A 32 -5.70 -12.18 10.27
C GLY A 32 -6.22 -10.88 9.67
N ASN A 33 -5.97 -10.64 8.38
CA ASN A 33 -6.37 -9.40 7.71
C ASN A 33 -7.78 -9.44 7.10
N ALA A 34 -8.40 -10.62 6.95
CA ALA A 34 -9.72 -10.77 6.33
C ALA A 34 -10.79 -9.84 6.95
N SER A 35 -10.89 -9.81 8.28
CA SER A 35 -11.86 -8.98 8.99
C SER A 35 -11.64 -7.47 8.80
N TRP A 36 -10.39 -7.05 8.58
CA TRP A 36 -10.07 -5.68 8.26
C TRP A 36 -10.41 -5.39 6.80
N LEU A 37 -10.04 -6.28 5.88
CA LEU A 37 -10.30 -6.14 4.45
C LEU A 37 -11.80 -5.98 4.15
N GLU A 38 -12.65 -6.82 4.76
CA GLU A 38 -14.12 -6.72 4.63
C GLU A 38 -14.65 -5.36 5.09
N ARG A 39 -14.13 -4.84 6.21
CA ARG A 39 -14.49 -3.51 6.72
C ARG A 39 -14.00 -2.40 5.80
N SER A 40 -12.78 -2.51 5.29
CA SER A 40 -12.22 -1.52 4.37
C SER A 40 -13.03 -1.45 3.07
N VAL A 41 -13.39 -2.58 2.47
CA VAL A 41 -14.25 -2.63 1.27
C VAL A 41 -15.58 -1.93 1.53
N LYS A 42 -16.22 -2.22 2.67
CA LYS A 42 -17.46 -1.55 3.07
C LYS A 42 -17.29 -0.05 3.27
N ASN A 43 -16.18 0.40 3.84
CA ASN A 43 -15.89 1.83 4.01
C ASN A 43 -15.73 2.54 2.66
N PHE A 44 -15.07 1.91 1.69
CA PHE A 44 -14.97 2.44 0.32
C PHE A 44 -16.34 2.52 -0.36
N ASP A 45 -17.20 1.51 -0.20
CA ASP A 45 -18.58 1.57 -0.69
C ASP A 45 -19.37 2.74 -0.06
N PHE A 46 -19.20 2.97 1.24
CA PHE A 46 -19.83 4.10 1.94
C PHE A 46 -19.33 5.46 1.45
N TYR A 47 -18.02 5.56 1.15
CA TYR A 47 -17.43 6.76 0.58
C TYR A 47 -18.02 7.10 -0.80
N VAL A 48 -18.21 6.09 -1.68
CA VAL A 48 -18.83 6.25 -3.00
C VAL A 48 -20.35 6.47 -2.93
N GLY A 49 -20.96 6.28 -1.75
CA GLY A 49 -22.40 6.50 -1.51
C GLY A 49 -23.26 5.25 -1.59
N LYS A 50 -22.65 4.06 -1.72
CA LYS A 50 -23.33 2.75 -1.60
C LYS A 50 -23.47 2.38 -0.13
N GLN A 51 -24.35 3.08 0.58
CA GLN A 51 -24.52 2.94 2.03
C GLN A 51 -25.58 1.90 2.43
N TRP A 52 -26.43 1.50 1.49
CA TRP A 52 -27.53 0.57 1.75
C TRP A 52 -27.12 -0.87 1.50
N ASP A 53 -27.67 -1.77 2.31
CA ASP A 53 -27.65 -3.19 1.99
C ASP A 53 -28.48 -3.46 0.72
N PRO A 54 -28.00 -4.29 -0.22
CA PRO A 54 -28.75 -4.66 -1.42
C PRO A 54 -30.17 -5.20 -1.14
N VAL A 55 -30.37 -5.89 -0.01
CA VAL A 55 -31.66 -6.46 0.39
C VAL A 55 -32.66 -5.36 0.74
N ASP A 56 -32.22 -4.33 1.47
CA ASP A 56 -33.09 -3.22 1.86
C ASP A 56 -33.38 -2.29 0.68
N LEU A 57 -32.42 -2.10 -0.22
CA LEU A 57 -32.64 -1.39 -1.47
C LEU A 57 -33.69 -2.09 -2.35
N ALA A 58 -33.69 -3.43 -2.38
CA ALA A 58 -34.71 -4.21 -3.09
C ALA A 58 -36.10 -4.09 -2.44
N LYS A 59 -36.20 -4.04 -1.10
CA LYS A 59 -37.48 -3.80 -0.40
C LYS A 59 -38.03 -2.40 -0.69
N LEU A 60 -37.20 -1.36 -0.58
CA LEU A 60 -37.59 0.02 -0.89
C LEU A 60 -38.06 0.18 -2.33
N LYS A 61 -37.39 -0.51 -3.27
CA LYS A 61 -37.81 -0.54 -4.69
C LYS A 61 -39.17 -1.22 -4.87
N LYS A 62 -39.47 -2.29 -4.13
CA LYS A 62 -40.80 -2.94 -4.14
C LYS A 62 -41.89 -2.03 -3.57
N GLU A 63 -41.57 -1.29 -2.52
CA GLU A 63 -42.46 -0.30 -1.90
C GLU A 63 -42.58 1.01 -2.71
N LYS A 64 -41.89 1.12 -3.87
CA LYS A 64 -41.81 2.33 -4.70
C LYS A 64 -41.32 3.56 -3.93
N ARG A 65 -40.50 3.37 -2.90
CA ARG A 65 -39.88 4.45 -2.12
C ARG A 65 -38.44 4.64 -2.58
N PRO A 66 -38.01 5.87 -2.91
CA PRO A 66 -36.60 6.13 -3.22
C PRO A 66 -35.73 5.96 -1.96
N ALA A 67 -34.58 5.32 -2.10
CA ALA A 67 -33.58 5.23 -1.04
C ALA A 67 -32.81 6.56 -0.97
N LEU A 68 -33.15 7.41 -0.02
CA LEU A 68 -32.50 8.71 0.16
C LEU A 68 -31.14 8.50 0.85
N THR A 69 -30.05 8.71 0.12
CA THR A 69 -28.66 8.65 0.63
C THR A 69 -28.10 10.07 0.78
N VAL A 70 -27.82 10.48 2.01
CA VAL A 70 -27.09 11.73 2.27
C VAL A 70 -25.65 11.38 2.66
N ASN A 71 -24.73 11.58 1.72
CA ASN A 71 -23.33 11.19 1.91
C ASN A 71 -22.52 12.28 2.63
N HIS A 72 -22.63 12.33 3.95
CA HIS A 72 -21.80 13.21 4.79
C HIS A 72 -20.34 12.74 4.89
N ILE A 73 -20.08 11.45 4.66
CA ILE A 73 -18.74 10.86 4.76
C ILE A 73 -17.82 11.45 3.69
N LEU A 74 -18.31 11.55 2.45
CA LEU A 74 -17.58 12.14 1.33
C LEU A 74 -17.15 13.59 1.61
N SER A 75 -18.07 14.42 2.12
CA SER A 75 -17.75 15.83 2.42
C SER A 75 -16.70 15.96 3.52
N THR A 76 -16.80 15.14 4.57
CA THR A 76 -15.87 15.21 5.71
C THR A 76 -14.47 14.72 5.34
N LEU A 77 -14.37 13.61 4.60
CA LEU A 77 -13.07 13.08 4.16
C LEU A 77 -12.40 13.97 3.12
N ASN A 78 -13.16 14.58 2.21
CA ASN A 78 -12.60 15.54 1.26
C ASN A 78 -12.12 16.82 1.94
N LEU A 79 -12.81 17.27 2.99
CA LEU A 79 -12.33 18.39 3.82
C LEU A 79 -11.01 18.04 4.51
N LEU A 80 -10.92 16.85 5.12
CA LEU A 80 -9.69 16.38 5.77
C LEU A 80 -8.53 16.25 4.78
N SER A 81 -8.78 15.70 3.60
CA SER A 81 -7.78 15.63 2.53
C SER A 81 -7.37 17.02 2.04
N GLY A 82 -8.30 17.99 2.01
CA GLY A 82 -7.98 19.38 1.73
C GLY A 82 -7.03 19.99 2.77
N MET A 83 -7.29 19.76 4.06
CA MET A 83 -6.42 20.21 5.15
C MET A 83 -5.03 19.58 5.08
N GLU A 84 -4.94 18.28 4.80
CA GLU A 84 -3.64 17.59 4.63
C GLU A 84 -2.84 18.17 3.47
N ARG A 85 -3.51 18.53 2.36
CA ARG A 85 -2.85 19.16 1.21
C ARG A 85 -2.40 20.59 1.47
N GLU A 86 -3.05 21.31 2.38
CA GLU A 86 -2.63 22.63 2.84
C GLU A 86 -1.43 22.53 3.78
N GLU A 87 -1.43 21.55 4.69
CA GLU A 87 -0.39 21.29 5.68
C GLU A 87 0.49 20.08 5.32
N ARG A 88 1.03 20.06 4.09
CA ARG A 88 1.87 18.95 3.63
C ARG A 88 3.14 18.81 4.48
N ASN A 89 3.45 17.56 4.83
CA ASN A 89 4.65 17.23 5.58
C ASN A 89 5.85 17.09 4.64
N ASP A 90 6.88 17.90 4.88
CA ASP A 90 8.15 17.85 4.14
C ASP A 90 9.20 17.00 4.89
N ILE A 91 10.05 16.31 4.13
CA ILE A 91 11.13 15.48 4.68
C ILE A 91 12.37 16.36 4.88
N LYS A 92 12.79 16.49 6.13
CA LYS A 92 14.03 17.20 6.49
C LYS A 92 14.95 16.33 7.33
N VAL A 93 16.19 16.19 6.86
CA VAL A 93 17.22 15.43 7.57
C VAL A 93 17.98 16.37 8.49
N PHE A 94 18.09 15.99 9.76
CA PHE A 94 18.84 16.74 10.77
C PHE A 94 20.11 15.98 11.16
N PRO A 95 21.25 16.69 11.34
CA PRO A 95 22.48 16.05 11.79
C PRO A 95 22.32 15.60 13.26
N ARG A 96 22.77 14.39 13.55
CA ARG A 96 22.87 13.88 14.94
C ARG A 96 24.24 14.21 15.53
N LYS A 97 24.49 13.90 16.81
CA LYS A 97 25.77 14.21 17.50
C LYS A 97 26.97 13.76 16.66
N GLY A 98 27.82 14.71 16.25
CA GLY A 98 29.01 14.48 15.42
C GLY A 98 28.75 14.46 13.91
N GLY A 99 27.51 14.71 13.46
CA GLY A 99 27.15 14.79 12.04
C GLY A 99 27.46 16.15 11.43
N ASN A 100 27.80 16.16 10.14
CA ASN A 100 28.06 17.38 9.39
C ASN A 100 26.75 17.94 8.82
N GLN A 101 26.51 19.24 9.03
CA GLN A 101 25.34 19.94 8.50
C GLN A 101 25.27 19.89 6.97
N VAL A 102 26.40 20.02 6.28
CA VAL A 102 26.47 19.97 4.81
C VAL A 102 25.91 18.65 4.28
N VAL A 103 26.25 17.54 4.95
CA VAL A 103 25.78 16.20 4.56
C VAL A 103 24.27 16.08 4.75
N SER A 104 23.72 16.62 5.84
CA SER A 104 22.26 16.61 6.06
C SER A 104 21.48 17.46 5.04
N GLU A 105 22.06 18.56 4.59
CA GLU A 105 21.46 19.42 3.55
C GLU A 105 21.46 18.69 2.20
N ILE A 106 22.56 18.01 1.85
CA ILE A 106 22.64 17.17 0.64
C ILE A 106 21.59 16.04 0.70
N PHE A 107 21.49 15.31 1.80
CA PHE A 107 20.48 14.25 1.93
C PHE A 107 19.04 14.79 1.84
N THR A 108 18.78 15.95 2.45
CA THR A 108 17.48 16.61 2.32
C THR A 108 17.18 16.95 0.85
N GLY A 109 18.16 17.48 0.12
CA GLY A 109 18.03 17.76 -1.32
C GLY A 109 17.77 16.50 -2.14
N LEU A 110 18.45 15.39 -1.85
CA LEU A 110 18.25 14.11 -2.53
C LEU A 110 16.85 13.53 -2.28
N CYS A 111 16.36 13.58 -1.05
CA CYS A 111 15.00 13.14 -0.72
C CYS A 111 13.96 13.96 -1.49
N LYS A 112 14.10 15.29 -1.52
CA LYS A 112 13.20 16.18 -2.28
C LYS A 112 13.23 15.88 -3.77
N HIS A 113 14.42 15.71 -4.33
CA HIS A 113 14.56 15.34 -5.73
C HIS A 113 13.85 14.02 -6.06
N SER A 114 13.94 13.02 -5.17
CA SER A 114 13.27 11.73 -5.36
C SER A 114 11.75 11.86 -5.28
N MET A 115 11.24 12.70 -4.37
CA MET A 115 9.81 13.02 -4.27
C MET A 115 9.30 13.73 -5.54
N ASP A 116 10.04 14.71 -6.06
CA ASP A 116 9.68 15.45 -7.27
C ASP A 116 9.65 14.53 -8.50
N MET A 117 10.61 13.62 -8.62
CA MET A 117 10.71 12.68 -9.76
C MET A 117 9.59 11.65 -9.81
N SER A 118 8.95 11.37 -8.67
CA SER A 118 7.91 10.36 -8.52
C SER A 118 6.51 10.94 -8.30
N ASP A 119 6.35 12.26 -8.41
CA ASP A 119 5.12 12.97 -8.00
C ASP A 119 4.69 12.55 -6.57
N GLY A 120 5.66 12.33 -5.68
CA GLY A 120 5.47 11.68 -4.38
C GLY A 120 4.49 12.41 -3.47
N GLU A 121 4.31 13.72 -3.63
CA GLU A 121 3.30 14.49 -2.91
C GLU A 121 1.87 14.05 -3.27
N PHE A 122 1.62 13.69 -4.52
CA PHE A 122 0.33 13.18 -4.96
C PHE A 122 0.08 11.78 -4.41
N GLU A 123 1.08 10.91 -4.53
CA GLU A 123 1.03 9.55 -4.00
C GLU A 123 0.81 9.54 -2.47
N GLN A 124 1.47 10.45 -1.74
CA GLN A 124 1.28 10.62 -0.31
C GLN A 124 -0.14 11.06 0.05
N SER A 125 -0.68 12.09 -0.61
CA SER A 125 -2.05 12.56 -0.36
C SER A 125 -3.09 11.47 -0.71
N MET A 126 -2.85 10.69 -1.76
CA MET A 126 -3.72 9.56 -2.12
C MET A 126 -3.63 8.43 -1.09
N SER A 127 -2.43 8.11 -0.59
CA SER A 127 -2.24 7.16 0.51
C SER A 127 -2.91 7.64 1.80
N PHE A 128 -2.88 8.95 2.08
CA PHE A 128 -3.58 9.53 3.22
C PHE A 128 -5.10 9.35 3.09
N LEU A 129 -5.67 9.59 1.90
CA LEU A 129 -7.09 9.38 1.63
C LEU A 129 -7.48 7.91 1.81
N ASP A 130 -6.68 6.97 1.31
CA ASP A 130 -6.89 5.53 1.53
C ASP A 130 -6.86 5.18 3.01
N GLY A 131 -5.92 5.76 3.76
CA GLY A 131 -5.85 5.64 5.22
C GLY A 131 -7.10 6.19 5.91
N GLY A 132 -7.62 7.33 5.45
CA GLY A 132 -8.83 7.95 5.98
C GLY A 132 -10.10 7.12 5.72
N ILE A 133 -10.18 6.43 4.58
CA ILE A 133 -11.33 5.59 4.21
C ILE A 133 -11.18 4.16 4.79
N GLY A 134 -10.11 3.47 4.42
CA GLY A 134 -9.88 2.05 4.68
C GLY A 134 -9.12 1.77 5.98
N GLY A 135 -8.65 2.80 6.68
CA GLY A 135 -7.89 2.71 7.93
C GLY A 135 -6.39 2.46 7.76
N LYS A 136 -5.92 2.12 6.55
CA LYS A 136 -4.49 1.96 6.23
C LYS A 136 -4.21 2.50 4.83
N GLY A 137 -3.10 3.21 4.70
CA GLY A 137 -2.53 3.65 3.43
C GLY A 137 -1.07 3.21 3.36
N TRP A 138 -0.64 2.77 2.18
CA TRP A 138 0.70 2.23 1.97
C TRP A 138 1.43 2.96 0.86
N LEU A 139 2.68 3.29 1.15
CA LEU A 139 3.63 3.84 0.19
C LEU A 139 4.80 2.85 0.06
N SER A 140 5.15 2.53 -1.18
CA SER A 140 6.30 1.71 -1.53
C SER A 140 7.43 2.59 -2.03
N LEU A 141 8.65 2.28 -1.61
CA LEU A 141 9.87 2.84 -2.15
C LEU A 141 10.52 1.76 -3.01
N ASP A 142 10.57 1.98 -4.31
CA ASP A 142 11.16 1.07 -5.28
C ASP A 142 12.24 1.81 -6.09
N ILE A 143 13.21 1.08 -6.64
CA ILE A 143 14.22 1.65 -7.54
C ILE A 143 13.84 1.27 -8.97
N SER A 144 13.60 2.26 -9.82
CA SER A 144 13.31 2.05 -11.24
C SER A 144 14.52 2.40 -12.09
N TYR A 145 14.82 1.52 -13.04
CA TYR A 145 15.90 1.70 -14.02
C TYR A 145 15.36 2.11 -15.40
N GLU A 146 14.09 2.52 -15.49
CA GLU A 146 13.47 2.86 -16.78
C GLU A 146 14.01 4.16 -17.37
N LYS A 147 14.22 5.18 -16.54
CA LYS A 147 14.72 6.50 -16.95
C LYS A 147 16.25 6.57 -16.87
N ASP A 148 16.83 6.16 -15.74
CA ASP A 148 18.27 6.00 -15.58
C ASP A 148 18.65 4.52 -15.43
N VAL A 149 19.09 3.92 -16.53
CA VAL A 149 19.49 2.50 -16.61
C VAL A 149 20.74 2.21 -15.77
N ILE A 150 21.56 3.22 -15.48
CA ILE A 150 22.87 3.03 -14.84
C ILE A 150 22.80 3.27 -13.33
N ASN A 151 22.17 4.37 -12.90
CA ASN A 151 22.12 4.72 -11.48
C ASN A 151 20.81 4.32 -10.80
N GLY A 152 19.72 4.20 -11.57
CA GLY A 152 18.37 3.96 -11.06
C GLY A 152 17.81 5.18 -10.32
N ASP A 153 16.52 5.44 -10.53
CA ASP A 153 15.78 6.49 -9.84
C ASP A 153 14.98 5.88 -8.68
N ILE A 154 14.93 6.58 -7.54
CA ILE A 154 14.08 6.20 -6.42
C ILE A 154 12.66 6.67 -6.72
N LEU A 155 11.72 5.74 -6.73
CA LEU A 155 10.30 6.01 -6.92
C LEU A 155 9.52 5.77 -5.64
N LEU A 156 8.66 6.73 -5.31
CA LEU A 156 7.61 6.57 -4.31
C LEU A 156 6.30 6.28 -5.02
N GLU A 157 5.67 5.14 -4.71
CA GLU A 157 4.40 4.76 -5.33
C GLU A 157 3.39 4.34 -4.25
N ARG A 158 2.15 4.83 -4.34
CA ARG A 158 1.05 4.31 -3.53
C ARG A 158 0.74 2.89 -3.96
N ARG A 159 0.56 2.01 -2.97
CA ARG A 159 0.12 0.64 -3.18
C ARG A 159 -1.31 0.46 -2.71
N SER A 160 -2.03 -0.39 -3.43
CA SER A 160 -3.37 -0.81 -3.01
C SER A 160 -3.27 -1.50 -1.65
N PHE A 161 -4.22 -1.20 -0.79
CA PHE A 161 -4.35 -1.79 0.54
C PHE A 161 -4.67 -3.30 0.50
N ILE A 162 -5.13 -3.81 -0.66
CA ILE A 162 -5.43 -5.24 -0.89
C ILE A 162 -4.14 -6.03 -1.16
N ASP A 163 -3.15 -5.38 -1.75
CA ASP A 163 -1.93 -6.00 -2.25
C ASP A 163 -0.91 -6.27 -1.13
N ILE A 164 -1.04 -5.56 -0.01
CA ILE A 164 -0.14 -5.63 1.14
C ILE A 164 -0.84 -6.30 2.31
N LYS A 165 -0.18 -7.30 2.89
CA LYS A 165 -0.64 -8.04 4.06
C LYS A 165 0.44 -8.03 5.12
N GLU A 166 0.16 -7.40 6.26
CA GLU A 166 1.05 -7.42 7.40
C GLU A 166 0.83 -8.64 8.30
N ASP A 167 1.82 -8.95 9.14
CA ASP A 167 1.68 -9.91 10.23
C ASP A 167 0.60 -9.44 11.23
N PRO A 168 -0.49 -10.21 11.42
CA PRO A 168 -1.58 -9.82 12.32
C PRO A 168 -1.17 -9.76 13.80
N ASN A 169 -0.03 -10.34 14.16
CA ASN A 169 0.50 -10.29 15.53
C ASN A 169 1.36 -9.05 15.80
N ALA A 170 1.50 -8.14 14.83
CA ALA A 170 2.19 -6.88 15.03
C ALA A 170 1.51 -6.06 16.15
N LYS A 171 2.26 -5.73 17.20
CA LYS A 171 1.75 -5.03 18.38
C LYS A 171 2.05 -3.55 18.37
N THR A 172 3.11 -3.15 17.67
CA THR A 172 3.55 -1.76 17.62
C THR A 172 3.19 -1.14 16.29
N TYR A 173 2.93 0.17 16.30
CA TYR A 173 2.72 0.94 15.07
C TYR A 173 3.91 0.84 14.11
N ASP A 174 5.13 0.81 14.66
CA ASP A 174 6.33 0.49 13.89
C ASP A 174 6.37 -1.02 13.59
N ILE A 175 5.92 -1.36 12.39
CA ILE A 175 5.80 -2.74 11.90
C ILE A 175 7.18 -3.43 11.89
N ASN A 176 8.27 -2.68 11.68
CA ASN A 176 9.62 -3.24 11.64
C ASN A 176 10.09 -3.82 12.98
N LYS A 177 9.51 -3.37 14.11
CA LYS A 177 9.90 -3.85 15.45
C LYS A 177 9.15 -5.09 15.89
N SER A 178 7.90 -5.24 15.45
CA SER A 178 7.01 -6.28 15.97
C SER A 178 6.56 -7.31 14.96
N ALA A 179 6.47 -6.96 13.67
CA ALA A 179 6.03 -7.89 12.64
C ALA A 179 7.17 -8.81 12.24
N LYS A 180 6.85 -10.09 12.00
CA LYS A 180 7.81 -11.06 11.46
C LYS A 180 7.94 -10.96 9.94
N TYR A 181 6.88 -10.50 9.28
CA TYR A 181 6.81 -10.41 7.83
C TYR A 181 5.84 -9.30 7.40
N VAL A 182 6.08 -8.81 6.19
CA VAL A 182 5.12 -8.04 5.40
C VAL A 182 5.13 -8.67 4.02
N ILE A 183 3.97 -9.05 3.53
CA ILE A 183 3.82 -9.70 2.24
C ILE A 183 3.25 -8.68 1.27
N ARG A 184 3.99 -8.44 0.19
CA ARG A 184 3.52 -7.69 -0.96
C ARG A 184 3.20 -8.67 -2.08
N SER A 185 1.98 -8.59 -2.57
CA SER A 185 1.52 -9.30 -3.76
C SER A 185 1.22 -8.31 -4.87
N PHE A 186 1.34 -8.75 -6.13
CA PHE A 186 0.96 -7.93 -7.28
C PHE A 186 0.31 -8.82 -8.32
N TRP A 187 -0.64 -8.25 -9.05
CA TRP A 187 -1.22 -8.88 -10.23
C TRP A 187 -0.37 -8.53 -11.44
N GLY A 188 0.40 -9.49 -11.94
CA GLY A 188 1.19 -9.34 -13.15
C GLY A 188 0.58 -10.14 -14.31
N ASP A 189 0.78 -9.64 -15.53
CA ASP A 189 0.49 -10.43 -16.72
C ASP A 189 1.42 -11.65 -16.80
N LYS A 190 0.90 -12.74 -17.37
CA LYS A 190 1.62 -14.03 -17.46
C LYS A 190 2.97 -13.91 -18.17
N ASP A 191 3.10 -12.95 -19.08
CA ASP A 191 4.32 -12.74 -19.86
C ASP A 191 5.45 -12.10 -19.02
N GLN A 192 5.14 -11.48 -17.88
CA GLN A 192 6.14 -10.90 -16.97
C GLN A 192 6.66 -11.89 -15.91
N THR A 193 6.08 -13.09 -15.81
CA THR A 193 6.41 -14.09 -14.78
C THR A 193 7.21 -15.29 -15.30
N GLN A 194 7.71 -15.23 -16.54
CA GLN A 194 8.48 -16.29 -17.20
C GLN A 194 9.97 -16.00 -17.31
#